data_AF-A0A1A9X2M2-F1
#
_entry.id   AF-A0A1A9X2M2-F1
#
_cell.length_a   1.000
_cell.length_b   1.000
_cell.length_c   1.000
_cell.angle_alpha   90.00
_cell.angle_beta   90.00
_cell.angle_gamma   90.00
#
_symmetry.space_group_name_H-M   'P 1'
#
loop_
_entity.id
_entity.type
_entity.pdbx_description
1 polymer ?
#
loop_
_entity_poly.entity_id
_entity_poly.type
_entity_poly.pdbx_seq_one_letter_code
_entity_poly.pdbx_strand_id
1 'polypeptide(L)'
;MEKSSLLWYKKNFPRVTIYGAIASSFLFRKYYNLWAFDKETICDKFVDRGVPLVQLDEKFAFYANIIEELQQLPTTFNIQCIRLNLKPLLDSICQHAQEWCTTLGEKLAAKNVKNIDKMRLEIKELSTNLNRATKELSDFKLVMQTIDTIQTTTLTKEVKIREMQETYTTLSEHRILVSSMLVRKSTVSGEGSMGDRQI
;
A
#
# COMPACT_ATOMS: atom_id res chain seq x y z
N MET A 1 -6.68 -23.70 -63.91
CA MET A 1 -7.13 -22.44 -63.28
C MET A 1 -6.95 -22.40 -61.75
N GLU A 2 -6.50 -23.47 -61.08
CA GLU A 2 -6.38 -23.49 -59.61
C GLU A 2 -5.07 -22.91 -59.02
N LYS A 3 -4.00 -22.75 -59.80
CA LYS A 3 -2.72 -22.28 -59.25
C LYS A 3 -2.69 -20.77 -58.90
N SER A 4 -3.58 -19.97 -59.52
CA SER A 4 -3.66 -18.52 -59.26
C SER A 4 -4.43 -18.17 -57.98
N SER A 5 -5.40 -18.99 -57.58
CA SER A 5 -6.18 -18.77 -56.36
C SER A 5 -5.39 -19.06 -55.08
N LEU A 6 -4.47 -20.05 -55.12
CA LEU A 6 -3.58 -20.36 -54.00
C LEU A 6 -2.49 -19.29 -53.79
N LEU A 7 -2.01 -18.67 -54.88
CA LEU A 7 -1.06 -17.56 -54.81
C LEU A 7 -1.70 -16.27 -54.29
N TRP A 8 -2.99 -16.03 -54.58
CA TRP A 8 -3.75 -14.95 -53.97
C TRP A 8 -3.97 -15.17 -52.46
N TYR A 9 -4.28 -16.41 -52.06
CA TYR A 9 -4.46 -16.79 -50.65
C TYR A 9 -3.16 -16.62 -49.84
N LYS A 10 -2.00 -17.03 -50.37
CA LYS A 10 -0.69 -16.86 -49.70
C LYS A 10 -0.20 -15.41 -49.64
N LYS A 11 -0.61 -14.55 -50.57
CA LYS A 11 -0.17 -13.15 -50.67
C LYS A 11 -1.06 -12.16 -49.89
N ASN A 12 -2.29 -12.55 -49.58
CA ASN A 12 -3.26 -11.81 -48.76
C ASN A 12 -3.60 -12.53 -47.43
N PHE A 13 -2.71 -13.38 -46.91
CA PHE A 13 -2.83 -13.84 -45.52
C PHE A 13 -2.58 -12.65 -44.59
N PRO A 14 -3.53 -12.29 -43.71
CA PRO A 14 -3.42 -11.12 -42.86
C PRO A 14 -2.24 -11.31 -41.90
N ARG A 15 -1.14 -10.61 -42.14
CA ARG A 15 -0.05 -10.41 -41.17
C ARG A 15 -0.54 -9.83 -39.84
N VAL A 16 -1.81 -9.46 -39.72
CA VAL A 16 -2.43 -8.86 -38.54
C VAL A 16 -2.87 -9.88 -37.47
N THR A 17 -3.02 -11.18 -37.79
CA THR A 17 -3.55 -12.18 -36.84
C THR A 17 -2.50 -12.76 -35.89
N ILE A 18 -1.29 -13.04 -36.37
CA ILE A 18 -0.19 -13.53 -35.51
C ILE A 18 0.27 -12.41 -34.56
N TYR A 19 0.36 -11.17 -35.06
CA TYR A 19 0.73 -10.04 -34.21
C TYR A 19 -0.31 -9.75 -33.12
N GLY A 20 -1.61 -9.95 -33.36
CA GLY A 20 -2.64 -9.77 -32.33
C GLY A 20 -2.54 -10.78 -31.18
N ALA A 21 -2.32 -12.06 -31.50
CA ALA A 21 -2.16 -13.12 -30.49
C ALA A 21 -0.78 -13.09 -29.80
N ILE A 22 0.29 -12.72 -30.52
CA ILE A 22 1.60 -12.49 -29.93
C ILE A 22 1.59 -11.21 -29.09
N ALA A 23 0.94 -10.14 -29.53
CA ALA A 23 0.80 -8.90 -28.77
C ALA A 23 0.00 -9.14 -27.49
N SER A 24 -1.09 -9.92 -27.53
CA SER A 24 -1.82 -10.27 -26.32
C SER A 24 -0.95 -11.09 -25.37
N SER A 25 -0.28 -12.15 -25.86
CA SER A 25 0.67 -12.95 -25.06
C SER A 25 1.82 -12.13 -24.47
N PHE A 26 2.35 -11.17 -25.23
CA PHE A 26 3.45 -10.30 -24.80
C PHE A 26 2.99 -9.21 -23.81
N LEU A 27 1.77 -8.66 -23.98
CA LEU A 27 1.13 -7.80 -22.99
C LEU A 27 0.93 -8.55 -21.66
N PHE A 28 0.44 -9.80 -21.72
CA PHE A 28 0.23 -10.61 -20.51
C PHE A 28 1.52 -10.98 -19.78
N ARG A 29 2.65 -11.06 -20.49
CA ARG A 29 3.97 -11.27 -19.89
C ARG A 29 4.42 -10.10 -19.01
N LYS A 30 3.97 -8.87 -19.28
CA LYS A 30 4.22 -7.68 -18.43
C LYS A 30 3.52 -7.80 -17.08
N TYR A 31 2.33 -8.41 -17.05
CA TYR A 31 1.53 -8.62 -15.84
C TYR A 31 1.89 -9.91 -15.09
N TYR A 32 2.74 -10.78 -15.64
CA TYR A 32 3.24 -11.99 -14.97
C TYR A 32 3.88 -11.68 -13.61
N ASN A 33 4.52 -10.52 -13.47
CA ASN A 33 5.09 -10.07 -12.20
C ASN A 33 4.01 -9.88 -11.10
N LEU A 34 2.74 -9.61 -11.43
CA LEU A 34 1.68 -9.59 -10.41
C LEU A 34 1.32 -10.98 -9.88
N TRP A 35 1.64 -12.04 -10.63
CA TRP A 35 1.27 -13.43 -10.35
C TRP A 35 2.45 -14.26 -9.82
N ALA A 36 3.68 -13.93 -10.23
CA ALA A 36 4.87 -14.71 -9.89
C ALA A 36 5.39 -14.47 -8.47
N PHE A 37 4.99 -13.37 -7.85
CA PHE A 37 5.48 -12.98 -6.54
C PHE A 37 4.41 -13.10 -5.46
N ASP A 38 4.83 -13.59 -4.30
CA ASP A 38 4.00 -13.63 -3.11
C ASP A 38 3.73 -12.21 -2.58
N LYS A 39 2.45 -11.86 -2.49
CA LYS A 39 1.98 -10.50 -2.16
C LYS A 39 2.41 -10.10 -0.76
N GLU A 40 2.27 -11.01 0.20
CA GLU A 40 2.59 -10.75 1.59
C GLU A 40 4.10 -10.54 1.78
N THR A 41 4.93 -11.45 1.27
CA THR A 41 6.39 -11.36 1.39
C THR A 41 6.95 -10.07 0.79
N ILE A 42 6.41 -9.62 -0.34
CA ILE A 42 6.86 -8.38 -0.97
C ILE A 42 6.39 -7.16 -0.18
N CYS A 43 5.12 -7.11 0.23
CA CYS A 43 4.59 -6.02 1.03
C CYS A 43 5.36 -5.88 2.36
N ASP A 44 5.62 -7.00 3.04
CA ASP A 44 6.38 -7.01 4.29
C ASP A 44 7.81 -6.52 4.07
N LYS A 45 8.49 -6.92 2.99
CA LYS A 45 9.82 -6.38 2.65
C LYS A 45 9.82 -4.89 2.38
N PHE A 46 8.79 -4.35 1.72
CA PHE A 46 8.67 -2.91 1.46
C PHE A 46 8.48 -2.13 2.77
N VAL A 47 7.61 -2.66 3.63
CA VAL A 47 7.30 -2.08 4.93
C VAL A 47 8.52 -2.17 5.86
N ASP A 48 9.23 -3.29 5.91
CA ASP A 48 10.40 -3.48 6.77
C ASP A 48 11.63 -2.70 6.32
N ARG A 49 11.87 -2.61 5.00
CA ARG A 49 12.98 -1.82 4.45
C ARG A 49 12.79 -0.31 4.64
N GLY A 50 11.61 0.14 5.06
CA GLY A 50 11.33 1.56 5.23
C GLY A 50 11.46 2.31 3.91
N VAL A 51 10.91 1.74 2.84
CA VAL A 51 10.95 2.38 1.52
C VAL A 51 10.29 3.77 1.60
N PRO A 52 10.89 4.81 0.99
CA PRO A 52 10.35 6.17 1.03
C PRO A 52 8.91 6.21 0.54
N LEU A 53 8.09 7.06 1.15
CA LEU A 53 6.67 7.20 0.79
C LEU A 53 6.47 7.46 -0.71
N VAL A 54 7.35 8.26 -1.33
CA VAL A 54 7.34 8.54 -2.77
C VAL A 54 7.41 7.28 -3.63
N GLN A 55 8.27 6.33 -3.28
CA GLN A 55 8.39 5.07 -4.03
C GLN A 55 7.18 4.16 -3.82
N LEU A 56 6.53 4.23 -2.65
CA LEU A 56 5.27 3.51 -2.41
C LEU A 56 4.14 4.12 -3.22
N ASP A 57 4.06 5.45 -3.28
CA ASP A 57 3.09 6.19 -4.09
C ASP A 57 3.23 5.87 -5.58
N GLU A 58 4.46 5.84 -6.11
CA GLU A 58 4.73 5.39 -7.48
C GLU A 58 4.23 3.96 -7.75
N LYS A 59 4.30 3.05 -6.76
CA LYS A 59 3.77 1.69 -6.89
C LYS A 59 2.24 1.68 -6.90
N PHE A 60 1.59 2.46 -6.05
CA PHE A 60 0.13 2.59 -6.07
C PHE A 60 -0.35 3.18 -7.40
N ALA A 61 0.29 4.25 -7.89
CA ALA A 61 0.01 4.84 -9.19
C ALA A 61 0.23 3.84 -10.34
N PHE A 62 1.29 3.03 -10.27
CA PHE A 62 1.55 1.98 -11.27
C PHE A 62 0.40 0.95 -11.34
N TYR A 63 -0.09 0.46 -10.19
CA TYR A 63 -1.21 -0.48 -10.18
C TYR A 63 -2.53 0.18 -10.63
N ALA A 64 -2.77 1.44 -10.25
CA ALA A 64 -3.94 2.20 -10.70
C ALA A 64 -3.93 2.38 -12.23
N ASN A 65 -2.79 2.77 -12.81
CA ASN A 65 -2.62 2.91 -14.26
C ASN A 65 -2.84 1.58 -14.99
N ILE A 66 -2.37 0.45 -14.43
CA ILE A 66 -2.64 -0.88 -15.00
C ILE A 66 -4.14 -1.16 -15.04
N ILE A 67 -4.86 -0.87 -13.96
CA ILE A 67 -6.31 -1.09 -13.91
C ILE A 67 -7.01 -0.23 -14.97
N GLU A 68 -6.61 1.04 -15.11
CA GLU A 68 -7.15 1.94 -16.13
C GLU A 68 -6.85 1.47 -17.57
N GLU A 69 -5.61 1.08 -17.85
CA GLU A 69 -5.20 0.52 -19.16
C GLU A 69 -6.03 -0.73 -19.50
N LEU A 70 -6.23 -1.64 -18.53
CA LEU A 70 -6.97 -2.88 -18.74
C LEU A 70 -8.48 -2.66 -18.94
N GLN A 71 -9.05 -1.62 -18.32
CA GLN A 71 -10.45 -1.24 -18.52
C GLN A 71 -10.71 -0.64 -19.91
N GLN A 72 -9.71 0.00 -20.52
CA GLN A 72 -9.82 0.54 -21.88
C GLN A 72 -9.67 -0.53 -22.98
N LEU A 73 -9.14 -1.72 -22.65
CA LEU A 73 -8.98 -2.79 -23.63
C LEU A 73 -10.34 -3.39 -24.03
N PRO A 74 -10.54 -3.72 -25.31
CA PRO A 74 -11.76 -4.38 -25.75
C PRO A 74 -11.87 -5.77 -25.11
N THR A 75 -12.99 -6.01 -24.45
CA THR A 75 -13.26 -7.24 -23.68
C THR A 75 -13.47 -8.48 -24.56
N THR A 76 -13.74 -8.28 -25.86
CA THR A 76 -13.91 -9.36 -26.83
C THR A 76 -13.10 -9.07 -28.08
N PHE A 77 -12.36 -10.08 -28.54
CA PHE A 77 -11.63 -10.03 -29.80
C PHE A 77 -12.20 -11.09 -30.74
N ASN A 78 -12.68 -10.66 -31.90
CA ASN A 78 -13.13 -11.56 -32.96
C ASN A 78 -11.95 -11.82 -33.89
N ILE A 79 -11.41 -13.05 -33.87
CA ILE A 79 -10.37 -13.51 -34.78
C ILE A 79 -11.03 -14.46 -35.77
N GLN A 80 -11.28 -13.97 -36.99
CA GLN A 80 -11.93 -14.74 -38.07
C GLN A 80 -13.28 -15.34 -37.61
N CYS A 81 -13.37 -16.67 -37.50
CA CYS A 81 -14.57 -17.41 -37.06
C CYS A 81 -14.61 -17.72 -35.56
N ILE A 82 -13.66 -17.19 -34.77
CA ILE A 82 -13.54 -17.45 -33.33
C ILE A 82 -13.68 -16.14 -32.55
N ARG A 83 -14.53 -16.13 -31.52
CA ARG A 83 -14.65 -15.02 -30.56
C ARG A 83 -13.90 -15.38 -29.28
N LEU A 84 -12.87 -14.60 -28.95
CA LEU A 84 -12.18 -14.69 -27.66
C LEU A 84 -12.83 -13.73 -26.68
N ASN A 85 -13.33 -14.27 -25.57
CA ASN A 85 -13.81 -13.48 -24.43
C ASN A 85 -12.67 -13.29 -23.44
N LEU A 86 -12.15 -12.08 -23.35
CA LEU A 86 -11.06 -11.70 -22.44
C LEU A 86 -11.58 -11.05 -21.15
N LYS A 87 -12.89 -10.83 -21.05
CA LYS A 87 -13.55 -10.27 -19.87
C LYS A 87 -13.14 -10.95 -18.54
N PRO A 88 -13.26 -12.28 -18.36
CA PRO A 88 -12.90 -12.90 -17.08
C PRO A 88 -11.41 -12.79 -16.75
N LEU A 89 -10.55 -12.72 -17.76
CA LEU A 89 -9.10 -12.55 -17.56
C LEU A 89 -8.77 -11.12 -17.12
N LEU A 90 -9.34 -10.11 -17.80
CA LEU A 90 -9.17 -8.71 -17.43
C LEU A 90 -9.71 -8.45 -16.01
N ASP A 91 -10.91 -8.96 -15.71
CA ASP A 91 -11.52 -8.83 -14.39
C ASP A 91 -10.64 -9.45 -13.29
N SER A 92 -10.04 -10.63 -13.53
CA SER A 92 -9.11 -11.28 -12.60
C SER A 92 -7.82 -10.47 -12.37
N ILE A 93 -7.24 -9.87 -13.41
CA ILE A 93 -6.01 -9.06 -13.28
C ILE A 93 -6.31 -7.76 -12.52
N CYS A 94 -7.43 -7.10 -12.82
CA CYS A 94 -7.89 -5.92 -12.10
C CYS A 94 -8.11 -6.22 -10.62
N GLN A 95 -8.79 -7.34 -10.31
CA GLN A 95 -8.99 -7.79 -8.94
C GLN A 95 -7.64 -8.02 -8.23
N HIS A 96 -6.70 -8.70 -8.88
CA HIS A 96 -5.40 -8.95 -8.27
C HIS A 96 -4.60 -7.66 -8.02
N ALA A 97 -4.63 -6.70 -8.94
CA ALA A 97 -4.00 -5.39 -8.75
C ALA A 97 -4.64 -4.62 -7.58
N GLN A 98 -5.97 -4.69 -7.45
CA GLN A 98 -6.68 -4.09 -6.32
C GLN A 98 -6.34 -4.76 -4.98
N GLU A 99 -6.20 -6.08 -4.96
CA GLU A 99 -5.72 -6.83 -3.79
C GLU A 99 -4.30 -6.41 -3.41
N TRP A 100 -3.40 -6.24 -4.39
CA TRP A 100 -2.04 -5.73 -4.15
C TRP A 100 -2.06 -4.35 -3.46
N CYS A 101 -2.88 -3.42 -3.95
CA CYS A 101 -3.03 -2.10 -3.32
C CYS A 101 -3.59 -2.21 -1.90
N THR A 102 -4.61 -3.04 -1.71
CA THR A 102 -5.26 -3.23 -0.41
C THR A 102 -4.28 -3.80 0.62
N THR A 103 -3.62 -4.92 0.31
CA THR A 103 -2.69 -5.59 1.23
C THR A 103 -1.50 -4.68 1.57
N LEU A 104 -0.93 -3.98 0.59
CA LEU A 104 0.17 -3.05 0.84
C LEU A 104 -0.27 -1.91 1.77
N GLY A 105 -1.44 -1.33 1.51
CA GLY A 105 -1.97 -0.24 2.32
C GLY A 105 -2.34 -0.68 3.74
N GLU A 106 -2.89 -1.88 3.94
CA GLU A 106 -3.16 -2.45 5.26
C GLU A 106 -1.87 -2.65 6.08
N LYS A 107 -0.82 -3.21 5.47
CA LYS A 107 0.48 -3.40 6.13
C LYS A 107 1.13 -2.07 6.49
N LEU A 108 1.05 -1.09 5.59
CA LEU A 108 1.56 0.27 5.83
C LEU A 108 0.79 0.97 6.96
N ALA A 109 -0.54 0.89 6.95
CA ALA A 109 -1.39 1.43 8.01
C ALA A 109 -1.09 0.76 9.37
N ALA A 110 -0.93 -0.56 9.41
CA ALA A 110 -0.58 -1.28 10.63
C ALA A 110 0.79 -0.85 11.19
N LYS A 111 1.79 -0.63 10.33
CA LYS A 111 3.08 -0.06 10.75
C LYS A 111 2.94 1.36 11.29
N ASN A 112 2.15 2.20 10.64
CA ASN A 112 1.97 3.58 11.10
C ASN A 112 1.24 3.66 12.43
N VAL A 113 0.21 2.84 12.66
CA VAL A 113 -0.45 2.75 13.97
C VAL A 113 0.58 2.39 15.05
N LYS A 114 1.41 1.35 14.81
CA LYS A 114 2.48 0.98 15.75
C LYS A 114 3.47 2.12 16.01
N ASN A 115 3.83 2.88 14.98
CA ASN A 115 4.74 4.03 15.12
C ASN A 115 4.11 5.16 15.95
N ILE A 116 2.82 5.45 15.72
CA ILE A 116 2.06 6.44 16.49
C ILE A 116 1.98 6.02 17.95
N ASP A 117 1.61 4.76 18.23
CA ASP A 117 1.49 4.26 19.60
C ASP A 117 2.83 4.26 20.33
N LYS A 118 3.92 3.88 19.65
CA LYS A 118 5.27 4.00 20.19
C LYS A 118 5.60 5.45 20.55
N MET A 119 5.33 6.40 19.66
CA MET A 119 5.61 7.81 19.91
C MET A 119 4.76 8.38 21.05
N ARG A 120 3.48 7.98 21.15
CA ARG A 120 2.62 8.33 22.29
C ARG A 120 3.17 7.82 23.61
N LEU A 121 3.67 6.59 23.64
CA LEU A 121 4.27 6.01 24.84
C LEU A 121 5.54 6.76 25.25
N GLU A 122 6.41 7.09 24.30
CA GLU A 122 7.61 7.92 24.55
C GLU A 122 7.23 9.31 25.09
N ILE A 123 6.23 9.98 24.52
CA ILE A 123 5.73 11.27 25.02
C ILE A 123 5.19 11.13 26.46
N LYS A 124 4.45 10.05 26.73
CA LYS A 124 3.91 9.79 28.07
C LYS A 124 5.03 9.58 29.08
N GLU A 125 6.07 8.82 28.73
CA GLU A 125 7.25 8.59 29.57
C GLU A 125 7.99 9.89 29.88
N LEU A 126 8.27 10.70 28.86
CA LEU A 126 8.90 12.01 29.01
C LEU A 126 8.05 12.94 29.90
N SER A 127 6.73 12.93 29.73
CA SER A 127 5.80 13.71 30.57
C SER A 127 5.79 13.22 32.02
N THR A 128 5.83 11.90 32.28
CA THR A 128 5.93 11.37 33.64
C THR A 128 7.26 11.71 34.30
N ASN A 129 8.36 11.73 33.54
CA ASN A 129 9.68 12.09 34.04
C ASN A 129 9.76 13.59 34.36
N LEU A 130 9.14 14.45 33.55
CA LEU A 130 9.04 15.89 33.82
C LEU A 130 8.17 16.24 35.03
N ASN A 131 7.02 15.55 35.21
CA ASN A 131 6.08 15.81 36.29
C ASN A 131 6.47 15.17 37.64
N ARG A 132 7.65 14.54 37.69
CA ARG A 132 8.15 13.90 38.91
C ARG A 132 8.44 14.96 39.98
N ALA A 133 7.91 14.78 41.19
CA ALA A 133 8.17 15.67 42.31
C ALA A 133 9.66 15.61 42.69
N THR A 134 10.37 16.73 42.58
CA THR A 134 11.81 16.83 42.87
C THR A 134 12.04 16.95 44.37
N LYS A 135 12.25 15.81 45.04
CA LYS A 135 12.59 15.77 46.48
C LYS A 135 14.08 15.49 46.69
N GLU A 136 14.71 14.79 45.76
CA GLU A 136 16.15 14.47 45.78
C GLU A 136 16.91 15.09 44.60
N LEU A 137 18.23 15.26 44.75
CA LEU A 137 19.12 15.73 43.67
C LEU A 137 19.11 14.79 42.45
N SER A 138 18.90 13.49 42.69
CA SER A 138 18.72 12.46 41.68
C SER A 138 17.51 12.74 40.78
N ASP A 139 16.37 13.12 41.37
CA ASP A 139 15.14 13.49 40.65
C ASP A 139 15.35 14.77 39.82
N PHE A 140 16.03 15.77 40.37
CA PHE A 140 16.34 17.01 39.65
C PHE A 140 17.22 16.75 38.42
N LYS A 141 18.25 15.91 38.56
CA LYS A 141 19.12 15.53 37.44
C LYS A 141 18.33 14.82 36.33
N LEU A 142 17.41 13.94 36.69
CA LEU A 142 16.57 13.22 35.74
C LEU A 142 15.64 14.18 34.97
N VAL A 143 15.02 15.14 35.64
CA VAL A 143 14.19 16.18 34.99
C VAL A 143 15.02 17.01 34.01
N MET A 144 16.21 17.47 34.40
CA MET A 144 17.11 18.23 33.52
C MET A 144 17.53 17.43 32.28
N GLN A 145 17.89 16.16 32.44
CA GLN A 145 18.21 15.26 31.31
C GLN A 145 17.01 15.05 30.39
N THR A 146 15.80 14.99 30.96
CA THR A 146 14.56 14.85 30.20
C THR A 146 14.28 16.11 29.37
N ILE A 147 14.47 17.30 29.94
CA ILE A 147 14.33 18.58 29.23
C ILE A 147 15.31 18.64 28.05
N ASP A 148 16.59 18.31 28.28
CA ASP A 148 17.61 18.29 27.23
C ASP A 148 17.28 17.27 26.13
N THR A 149 16.80 16.08 26.50
CA THR A 149 16.34 15.05 25.56
C THR A 149 15.16 15.56 24.72
N ILE A 150 14.20 16.26 25.33
CA ILE A 150 13.08 16.87 24.59
C ILE A 150 13.61 17.90 23.60
N GLN A 151 14.44 18.84 24.05
CA GLN A 151 14.97 19.91 23.19
C GLN A 151 15.76 19.36 22.00
N THR A 152 16.61 18.37 22.22
CA THR A 152 17.44 17.76 21.17
C THR A 152 16.64 16.89 20.19
N THR A 153 15.58 16.21 20.66
CA THR A 153 14.81 15.27 19.82
C THR A 153 13.57 15.87 19.16
N THR A 154 13.07 17.02 19.62
CA THR A 154 11.82 17.64 19.15
C THR A 154 11.73 17.73 17.63
N LEU A 155 12.74 18.31 16.97
CA LEU A 155 12.73 18.47 15.52
C LEU A 155 12.62 17.12 14.78
N THR A 156 13.34 16.11 15.25
CA THR A 156 13.31 14.76 14.65
C THR A 156 11.93 14.11 14.85
N LYS A 157 11.29 14.34 16.02
CA LYS A 157 9.94 13.84 16.29
C LYS A 157 8.90 14.54 15.42
N GLU A 158 8.99 15.85 15.22
CA GLU A 158 8.09 16.62 14.35
C GLU A 158 8.13 16.13 12.90
N VAL A 159 9.34 15.92 12.35
CA VAL A 159 9.51 15.35 11.00
C VAL A 159 8.80 14.00 10.90
N LYS A 160 9.02 13.13 11.89
CA LYS A 160 8.41 11.80 11.90
C LYS A 160 6.89 11.83 12.05
N ILE A 161 6.33 12.79 12.79
CA ILE A 161 4.87 13.01 12.85
C ILE A 161 4.34 13.40 11.48
N ARG A 162 5.02 14.30 10.78
CA ARG A 162 4.64 14.71 9.43
C ARG A 162 4.67 13.53 8.45
N GLU A 163 5.73 12.71 8.46
CA GLU A 163 5.82 11.50 7.62
C GLU A 163 4.65 10.53 7.88
N MET A 164 4.27 10.34 9.15
CA MET A 164 3.13 9.49 9.51
C MET A 164 1.81 10.07 8.98
N GLN A 165 1.62 11.39 9.06
CA GLN A 165 0.44 12.08 8.52
C GLN A 165 0.38 11.98 6.99
N GLU A 166 1.48 12.28 6.30
CA GLU A 166 1.58 12.19 4.83
C GLU A 166 1.24 10.78 4.35
N THR A 167 1.67 9.75 5.07
CA THR A 167 1.33 8.38 4.71
C THR A 167 -0.18 8.11 4.77
N TYR A 168 -0.89 8.65 5.77
CA TYR A 168 -2.35 8.52 5.81
C TYR A 168 -3.04 9.33 4.71
N THR A 169 -2.49 10.50 4.37
CA THR A 169 -2.97 11.29 3.22
C THR A 169 -2.86 10.46 1.93
N THR A 170 -1.68 9.91 1.63
CA THR A 170 -1.47 9.06 0.44
C THR A 170 -2.38 7.82 0.44
N LEU A 171 -2.54 7.14 1.57
CA LEU A 171 -3.46 6.00 1.67
C LEU A 171 -4.92 6.38 1.37
N SER A 172 -5.33 7.58 1.80
CA SER A 172 -6.67 8.11 1.54
C SER A 172 -6.88 8.51 0.08
N GLU A 173 -5.86 9.08 -0.56
CA GLU A 173 -5.88 9.48 -1.97
C GLU A 173 -6.06 8.26 -2.89
N HIS A 174 -5.37 7.15 -2.59
CA HIS A 174 -5.50 5.89 -3.34
C HIS A 174 -6.76 5.08 -3.00
N ARG A 175 -7.69 5.64 -2.22
CA ARG A 175 -8.95 4.99 -1.79
C ARG A 175 -8.75 3.62 -1.16
N ILE A 176 -7.60 3.38 -0.54
CA ILE A 176 -7.40 2.15 0.21
C ILE A 176 -8.19 2.35 1.49
N LEU A 177 -9.30 1.62 1.61
CA LEU A 177 -10.09 1.60 2.83
C LEU A 177 -9.22 0.98 3.92
N VAL A 178 -8.47 1.82 4.63
CA VAL A 178 -7.84 1.43 5.89
C VAL A 178 -8.98 0.94 6.75
N SER A 179 -9.06 -0.38 6.91
CA SER A 179 -10.14 -1.02 7.64
C SER A 179 -10.26 -0.34 8.98
N SER A 180 -11.40 0.33 9.20
CA SER A 180 -11.69 1.23 10.32
C SER A 180 -11.56 0.55 11.70
N MET A 181 -11.31 -0.76 11.71
CA MET A 181 -10.98 -1.57 12.87
C MET A 181 -9.63 -1.22 13.53
N LEU A 182 -8.66 -0.65 12.81
CA LEU A 182 -7.36 -0.28 13.40
C LEU A 182 -7.41 1.05 14.18
N VAL A 183 -8.29 1.97 13.82
CA VAL A 183 -8.44 3.27 14.51
C VAL A 183 -9.16 3.12 15.87
N ARG A 184 -10.07 2.14 16.00
CA ARG A 184 -10.88 1.95 17.22
C ARG A 184 -10.15 1.28 18.39
N LYS A 185 -9.03 0.58 18.17
CA LYS A 185 -8.31 -0.08 19.27
C LYS A 185 -7.57 0.90 20.19
N SER A 186 -7.25 2.11 19.72
CA SER A 186 -6.60 3.13 20.56
C SER A 186 -7.56 3.95 21.44
N THR A 187 -8.87 3.92 21.21
CA THR A 187 -9.85 4.68 22.02
C THR A 187 -10.40 3.90 23.21
N VAL A 188 -10.30 2.56 23.24
CA VAL A 188 -10.99 1.73 24.25
C VAL A 188 -10.10 1.31 25.44
N SER A 189 -8.78 1.50 25.39
CA SER A 189 -7.89 1.12 26.51
C SER A 189 -7.68 2.20 27.58
N GLY A 190 -8.53 3.25 27.58
CA GLY A 190 -8.41 4.43 28.45
C GLY A 190 -9.55 4.66 29.44
N GLU A 191 -10.56 3.78 29.53
CA GLU A 191 -11.53 3.85 30.63
C GLU A 191 -11.01 3.05 31.83
N GLY A 192 -10.18 3.75 32.60
CA GLY A 192 -9.78 3.32 33.93
C GLY A 192 -11.01 3.20 34.82
N SER A 193 -11.24 1.97 35.28
CA SER A 193 -11.79 1.59 36.58
C SER A 193 -11.95 2.77 37.56
N MET A 194 -13.15 3.37 37.57
CA MET A 194 -13.63 4.12 38.72
C MET A 194 -14.22 3.07 39.66
N GLY A 195 -13.39 2.64 40.61
CA GLY A 195 -13.83 1.72 41.65
C GLY A 195 -14.99 2.33 42.43
N ASP A 196 -16.11 1.63 42.41
CA ASP A 196 -17.15 1.75 43.42
C ASP A 196 -16.50 1.69 44.81
N ARG A 197 -16.56 2.80 45.54
CA ARG A 197 -16.58 2.78 47.00
C ARG A 197 -17.78 3.58 47.47
N GLN A 198 -18.84 2.84 47.72
CA GLN A 198 -19.77 3.16 48.79
C GLN A 198 -19.02 3.07 50.12
N ILE A 199 -19.03 4.17 50.87
CA ILE A 199 -19.39 4.37 52.29
C ILE A 199 -18.81 5.72 52.70
#